data_AF-A0A962ND47-F1
#
_entry.id   AF-A0A962ND47-F1
#
_cell.length_a   1.000
_cell.length_b   1.000
_cell.length_c   1.000
_cell.angle_alpha   90.00
_cell.angle_beta   90.00
_cell.angle_gamma   90.00
#
_symmetry.space_group_name_H-M   'P 1'
#
loop_
_entity.id
_entity.type
_entity.pdbx_description
1 polymer ?
#
loop_
_entity_poly.entity_id
_entity_poly.type
_entity_poly.pdbx_seq_one_letter_code
_entity_poly.pdbx_strand_id
1 'polypeptide(L)'
;MADYILWFDQLGMDDVGVVGGKNASLGEMISNLTGKGVSVPNGFATTTSAYQDFLSHDGLAERINAMLATLNVDDIAALTKAGATIRGWLMDAPLPEPLLEAIEAGYHKLAAGSGDDASFAVRSSATAEDLPDASFAGQQETFLNVRGLDQVIAAIKEVFASLYNDR
;
A
#
# COMPACT_ATOMS: atom_id res chain seq x y z
N MET A 1 -2.42 -17.91 9.98
CA MET A 1 -2.97 -16.56 10.12
C MET A 1 -2.05 -15.68 9.30
N ALA A 2 -2.54 -15.00 8.28
CA ALA A 2 -1.68 -14.17 7.43
C ALA A 2 -1.29 -12.92 8.21
N ASP A 3 -0.01 -12.55 8.20
CA ASP A 3 0.44 -11.29 8.79
C ASP A 3 0.07 -10.15 7.84
N TYR A 4 -0.79 -9.24 8.29
CA TYR A 4 -1.26 -8.12 7.48
C TYR A 4 -0.30 -6.95 7.42
N ILE A 5 0.58 -6.83 8.42
CA ILE A 5 1.70 -5.91 8.41
C ILE A 5 3.00 -6.64 8.72
N LEU A 6 4.10 -6.18 8.13
CA LEU A 6 5.45 -6.64 8.43
C LEU A 6 6.35 -5.43 8.72
N TRP A 7 7.16 -5.53 9.77
CA TRP A 7 8.07 -4.46 10.15
C TRP A 7 9.28 -4.43 9.24
N PHE A 8 9.81 -3.23 8.94
CA PHE A 8 10.93 -3.14 8.00
C PHE A 8 12.20 -3.86 8.48
N ASP A 9 12.39 -4.01 9.79
CA ASP A 9 13.50 -4.79 10.37
C ASP A 9 13.32 -6.32 10.26
N GLN A 10 12.20 -6.77 9.71
CA GLN A 10 11.87 -8.18 9.45
C GLN A 10 11.86 -8.51 7.96
N LEU A 11 12.13 -7.54 7.09
CA LEU A 11 12.05 -7.70 5.63
C LEU A 11 13.44 -7.84 4.99
N GLY A 12 13.48 -8.56 3.88
CA GLY A 12 14.63 -8.63 2.97
C GLY A 12 14.20 -8.81 1.52
N MET A 13 15.18 -8.98 0.62
CA MET A 13 14.90 -9.15 -0.82
C MET A 13 14.08 -10.40 -1.19
N ASP A 14 14.00 -11.40 -0.31
CA ASP A 14 13.16 -12.57 -0.52
C ASP A 14 11.66 -12.26 -0.34
N ASP A 15 11.31 -11.10 0.24
CA ASP A 15 9.93 -10.70 0.54
C ASP A 15 9.26 -9.85 -0.55
N VAL A 16 9.90 -9.66 -1.71
CA VAL A 16 9.36 -8.85 -2.82
C VAL A 16 7.93 -9.27 -3.22
N GLY A 17 7.64 -10.57 -3.23
CA GLY A 17 6.30 -11.10 -3.53
C GLY A 17 5.24 -10.81 -2.46
N VAL A 18 5.66 -10.41 -1.26
CA VAL A 18 4.79 -10.16 -0.11
C VAL A 18 4.58 -8.67 0.14
N VAL A 19 5.60 -7.84 -0.04
CA VAL A 19 5.56 -6.40 0.31
C VAL A 19 5.95 -5.45 -0.83
N GLY A 20 6.32 -5.99 -1.99
CA GLY A 20 6.82 -5.22 -3.14
C GLY A 20 8.30 -4.82 -3.04
N GLY A 21 8.85 -4.42 -4.17
CA GLY A 21 10.29 -4.18 -4.33
C GLY A 21 10.87 -3.09 -3.43
N LYS A 22 10.14 -1.98 -3.24
CA LYS A 22 10.59 -0.86 -2.41
C LYS A 22 10.69 -1.22 -0.93
N ASN A 23 9.68 -1.91 -0.40
CA ASN A 23 9.67 -2.31 1.00
C ASN A 23 10.72 -3.39 1.28
N ALA A 24 10.86 -4.37 0.39
CA ALA A 24 11.93 -5.39 0.47
C ALA A 24 13.32 -4.74 0.44
N SER A 25 13.55 -3.79 -0.47
CA SER A 25 14.80 -3.03 -0.55
C SER A 25 15.07 -2.20 0.70
N LEU A 26 14.03 -1.62 1.32
CA LEU A 26 14.16 -0.85 2.56
C LEU A 26 14.56 -1.75 3.74
N GLY A 27 13.97 -2.94 3.84
CA GLY A 27 14.36 -3.93 4.84
C GLY A 27 15.80 -4.40 4.69
N GLU A 28 16.22 -4.65 3.45
CA GLU A 28 17.61 -5.00 3.12
C GLU A 28 18.59 -3.90 3.57
N MET A 29 18.22 -2.62 3.37
CA MET A 29 19.02 -1.48 3.82
C MET A 29 19.10 -1.39 5.34
N ILE A 30 18.00 -1.59 6.07
CA ILE A 30 18.00 -1.58 7.54
C ILE A 30 18.91 -2.70 8.07
N SER A 31 18.70 -3.93 7.60
CA SER A 31 19.43 -5.10 8.05
C SER A 31 20.95 -4.98 7.83
N ASN A 32 21.39 -4.42 6.70
CA ASN A 32 22.80 -4.38 6.32
C ASN A 32 23.54 -3.07 6.66
N LEU A 33 22.82 -1.95 6.82
CA LEU A 33 23.44 -0.62 6.93
C LEU A 33 23.29 0.04 8.30
N THR A 34 22.36 -0.42 9.15
CA THR A 34 22.25 0.11 10.52
C THR A 34 23.54 -0.12 11.33
N GLY A 35 24.17 -1.28 11.18
CA GLY A 35 25.48 -1.57 11.77
C GLY A 35 26.65 -0.75 11.19
N LYS A 36 26.43 -0.03 10.08
CA LYS A 36 27.41 0.84 9.40
C LYS A 36 27.14 2.33 9.64
N GLY A 37 26.24 2.67 10.56
CA GLY A 37 25.94 4.06 10.94
C GLY A 37 24.96 4.78 10.02
N VAL A 38 24.32 4.07 9.08
CA VAL A 38 23.23 4.64 8.27
C VAL A 38 21.93 4.54 9.06
N SER A 39 21.31 5.68 9.34
CA SER A 39 20.00 5.75 9.99
C SER A 39 18.89 5.68 8.95
N VAL A 40 18.10 4.62 8.98
CA VAL A 40 16.91 4.46 8.15
C VAL A 40 15.69 4.58 9.07
N PRO A 41 14.69 5.42 8.76
CA PRO A 41 13.46 5.52 9.55
C PRO A 41 12.76 4.16 9.66
N ASN A 42 12.28 3.84 10.87
CA ASN A 42 11.49 2.63 11.09
C ASN A 42 10.07 2.78 10.52
N GLY A 43 9.40 1.66 10.26
CA GLY A 43 8.06 1.62 9.70
C GLY A 43 7.57 0.17 9.50
N PHE A 44 6.42 0.04 8.88
CA PHE A 44 5.85 -1.25 8.50
C PHE A 44 5.30 -1.19 7.06
N ALA A 45 5.21 -2.35 6.43
CA ALA A 45 4.55 -2.57 5.15
C ALA A 45 3.25 -3.33 5.36
N THR A 46 2.18 -2.97 4.65
CA THR A 46 1.05 -3.88 4.46
C THR A 46 1.44 -4.99 3.47
N THR A 47 0.88 -6.18 3.66
CA THR A 47 1.19 -7.33 2.81
C THR A 47 0.26 -7.45 1.61
N THR A 48 0.66 -8.20 0.59
CA THR A 48 -0.19 -8.50 -0.57
C THR A 48 -1.43 -9.28 -0.16
N SER A 49 -1.36 -10.13 0.87
CA SER A 49 -2.54 -10.77 1.48
C SER A 49 -3.51 -9.76 2.10
N ALA A 50 -3.01 -8.72 2.78
CA ALA A 50 -3.87 -7.65 3.30
C ALA A 50 -4.66 -6.95 2.19
N TYR A 51 -4.01 -6.68 1.06
CA TYR A 51 -4.66 -6.08 -0.11
C TYR A 51 -5.68 -7.03 -0.76
N GLN A 52 -5.35 -8.33 -0.88
CA GLN A 52 -6.25 -9.34 -1.42
C GLN A 52 -7.50 -9.52 -0.55
N ASP A 53 -7.35 -9.54 0.77
CA ASP A 53 -8.46 -9.67 1.71
C ASP A 53 -9.32 -8.40 1.73
N PHE A 54 -8.72 -7.22 1.58
CA PHE A 54 -9.45 -5.97 1.37
C PHE A 54 -10.28 -6.01 0.07
N LEU A 55 -9.71 -6.46 -1.05
CA LEU A 55 -10.45 -6.57 -2.31
C LEU A 55 -11.55 -7.63 -2.24
N SER A 56 -11.35 -8.72 -1.50
CA SER A 56 -12.34 -9.79 -1.36
C SER A 56 -13.48 -9.41 -0.41
N HIS A 57 -13.31 -8.33 0.35
CA HIS A 57 -14.31 -7.84 1.28
C HIS A 57 -15.53 -7.27 0.53
N ASP A 58 -16.73 -7.62 0.98
CA ASP A 58 -18.00 -7.12 0.44
C ASP A 58 -18.14 -7.20 -1.09
N GLY A 59 -17.57 -8.24 -1.69
CA GLY A 59 -17.66 -8.49 -3.14
C GLY A 59 -17.03 -7.39 -4.00
N LEU A 60 -16.06 -6.65 -3.46
CA LEU A 60 -15.42 -5.54 -4.16
C LEU A 60 -14.64 -6.03 -5.40
N ALA A 61 -13.89 -7.12 -5.27
CA ALA A 61 -13.15 -7.76 -6.35
C ALA A 61 -14.06 -8.15 -7.52
N GLU A 62 -15.22 -8.75 -7.24
CA GLU A 62 -16.20 -9.16 -8.23
C GLU A 62 -16.77 -7.96 -8.99
N ARG A 63 -17.08 -6.88 -8.28
CA ARG A 63 -17.57 -5.63 -8.88
C ARG A 63 -16.53 -4.99 -9.79
N ILE A 64 -15.26 -4.92 -9.34
CA ILE A 64 -14.14 -4.41 -10.14
C ILE A 64 -13.95 -5.27 -11.39
N ASN A 65 -13.85 -6.60 -11.23
CA ASN A 65 -13.64 -7.52 -12.34
C ASN A 65 -14.78 -7.48 -13.36
N ALA A 66 -16.04 -7.36 -12.93
CA ALA A 66 -17.18 -7.24 -13.83
C ALA A 66 -17.11 -5.95 -14.67
N MET A 67 -16.68 -4.84 -14.09
CA MET A 67 -16.47 -3.59 -14.83
C MET A 67 -15.34 -3.72 -15.85
N LEU A 68 -14.18 -4.22 -15.40
CA LEU A 68 -13.00 -4.38 -16.25
C LEU A 68 -13.21 -5.37 -17.39
N ALA A 69 -13.98 -6.45 -17.18
CA ALA A 69 -14.26 -7.47 -18.20
C ALA A 69 -14.99 -6.92 -19.44
N THR A 70 -15.69 -5.80 -19.31
CA THR A 70 -16.44 -5.16 -20.40
C THR A 70 -15.78 -3.89 -20.93
N LEU A 71 -14.64 -3.50 -20.34
CA LEU A 71 -13.97 -2.25 -20.65
C LEU A 71 -13.15 -2.38 -21.95
N ASN A 72 -13.41 -1.48 -22.89
CA ASN A 72 -12.51 -1.27 -24.02
C ASN A 72 -11.36 -0.33 -23.60
N VAL A 73 -10.14 -0.85 -23.51
CA VAL A 73 -8.96 -0.08 -23.10
C VAL A 73 -8.51 0.97 -24.12
N ASP A 74 -8.94 0.84 -25.39
CA ASP A 74 -8.66 1.83 -26.42
C ASP A 74 -9.61 3.05 -26.35
N ASP A 75 -10.69 2.95 -25.57
CA ASP A 75 -11.60 4.07 -25.30
C ASP A 75 -11.14 4.82 -24.03
N ILE A 76 -10.39 5.90 -24.24
CA ILE A 76 -9.83 6.74 -23.17
C ILE A 76 -10.93 7.29 -22.24
N ALA A 77 -12.11 7.61 -22.77
CA ALA A 77 -13.21 8.15 -21.96
C ALA A 77 -13.82 7.06 -21.08
N ALA A 78 -13.99 5.85 -21.62
CA ALA A 78 -14.43 4.69 -20.85
C ALA A 78 -13.39 4.29 -19.78
N LEU A 79 -12.10 4.31 -20.13
CA LEU A 79 -10.99 4.00 -19.23
C LEU A 79 -10.97 4.97 -18.02
N THR A 80 -10.95 6.28 -18.30
CA THR A 80 -10.98 7.33 -17.26
C THR A 80 -12.19 7.16 -16.33
N LYS A 81 -13.37 6.87 -16.90
CA LYS A 81 -14.59 6.69 -16.12
C LYS A 81 -14.54 5.43 -15.26
N ALA A 82 -14.05 4.31 -15.81
CA ALA A 82 -13.92 3.06 -15.07
C ALA A 82 -12.90 3.20 -13.94
N GLY A 83 -11.74 3.78 -14.21
CA GLY A 83 -10.71 4.07 -13.20
C GLY A 83 -11.25 4.93 -12.07
N ALA A 84 -11.89 6.06 -12.38
CA ALA A 84 -12.50 6.92 -11.36
C ALA A 84 -13.57 6.21 -10.53
N THR A 85 -14.37 5.34 -11.16
CA THR A 85 -15.41 4.56 -10.47
C THR A 85 -14.81 3.53 -9.53
N ILE A 86 -13.80 2.77 -9.97
CA ILE A 86 -13.11 1.77 -9.16
C ILE A 86 -12.38 2.42 -7.98
N ARG A 87 -11.69 3.55 -8.22
CA ARG A 87 -11.07 4.34 -7.15
C ARG A 87 -12.09 4.79 -6.11
N GLY A 88 -13.28 5.24 -6.55
CA GLY A 88 -14.39 5.56 -5.65
C GLY A 88 -14.80 4.37 -4.79
N TRP A 89 -14.99 3.19 -5.39
CA TRP A 89 -15.33 1.97 -4.63
C TRP A 89 -14.28 1.58 -3.60
N LEU A 90 -12.99 1.71 -3.94
CA LEU A 90 -11.89 1.45 -3.01
C LEU A 90 -11.87 2.44 -1.84
N MET A 91 -12.17 3.72 -2.11
CA MET A 91 -12.26 4.74 -1.08
C MET A 91 -13.50 4.59 -0.19
N ASP A 92 -14.60 4.04 -0.70
CA ASP A 92 -15.83 3.82 0.08
C ASP A 92 -15.81 2.50 0.88
N ALA A 93 -15.08 1.49 0.40
CA ALA A 93 -15.04 0.17 1.03
C ALA A 93 -14.38 0.21 2.42
N PRO A 94 -14.98 -0.40 3.46
CA PRO A 94 -14.33 -0.52 4.77
C PRO A 94 -13.10 -1.45 4.67
N LEU A 95 -12.08 -1.18 5.48
CA LEU A 95 -11.00 -2.15 5.67
C LEU A 95 -11.52 -3.33 6.50
N PRO A 96 -11.15 -4.58 6.17
CA PRO A 96 -11.43 -5.72 7.04
C PRO A 96 -10.93 -5.45 8.47
N GLU A 97 -11.74 -5.81 9.48
CA GLU A 97 -11.43 -5.56 10.89
C GLU A 97 -10.01 -5.98 11.31
N PRO A 98 -9.49 -7.18 10.96
CA PRO A 98 -8.15 -7.53 11.41
C PRO A 98 -7.03 -6.77 10.67
N LEU A 99 -7.30 -6.25 9.46
CA LEU A 99 -6.35 -5.35 8.77
C LEU A 99 -6.33 -3.98 9.46
N LEU A 100 -7.51 -3.45 9.81
CA LEU A 100 -7.63 -2.21 10.55
C LEU A 100 -6.88 -2.30 11.90
N GLU A 101 -7.16 -3.33 12.69
CA GLU A 101 -6.49 -3.57 13.98
C GLU A 101 -4.96 -3.66 13.84
N ALA A 102 -4.47 -4.35 12.80
CA ALA A 102 -3.04 -4.45 12.53
C ALA A 102 -2.41 -3.08 12.23
N ILE A 103 -3.06 -2.25 11.39
CA ILE A 103 -2.61 -0.89 11.06
C ILE A 103 -2.65 0.00 12.31
N GLU A 104 -3.70 -0.06 13.12
CA GLU A 104 -3.82 0.71 14.36
C GLU A 104 -2.71 0.37 15.35
N ALA A 105 -2.45 -0.93 15.55
CA ALA A 105 -1.36 -1.38 16.41
C ALA A 105 0.02 -0.92 15.88
N GLY A 106 0.24 -1.02 14.57
CA GLY A 106 1.45 -0.53 13.91
C GLY A 106 1.65 0.98 14.08
N TYR A 107 0.58 1.76 13.84
CA TYR A 107 0.56 3.21 14.03
C TYR A 107 0.90 3.59 15.48
N HIS A 108 0.22 3.01 16.47
CA HIS A 108 0.45 3.32 17.88
C HIS A 108 1.88 2.97 18.32
N LYS A 109 2.43 1.86 17.83
CA LYS A 109 3.83 1.48 18.11
C LYS A 109 4.83 2.47 17.49
N LEU A 110 4.58 2.98 16.29
CA LEU A 110 5.45 3.98 15.67
C LEU A 110 5.32 5.37 16.30
N ALA A 111 4.09 5.77 16.66
CA ALA A 111 3.82 7.04 17.31
C ALA A 111 4.32 7.07 18.77
N ALA A 112 4.53 5.90 19.39
CA ALA A 112 5.05 5.78 20.74
C ALA A 112 6.40 6.50 20.86
N GLY A 113 6.45 7.52 21.72
CA GLY A 113 7.65 8.33 21.97
C GLY A 113 7.79 9.60 21.12
N SER A 114 6.95 9.78 20.09
CA SER A 114 6.95 10.98 19.24
C SER A 114 5.84 11.99 19.60
N GLY A 115 4.85 11.58 20.40
CA GLY A 115 3.73 12.42 20.81
C GLY A 115 2.85 12.86 19.63
N ASP A 116 2.13 13.98 19.79
CA ASP A 116 1.21 14.53 18.77
C ASP A 116 1.93 15.12 17.54
N ASP A 117 3.26 15.23 17.58
CA ASP A 117 4.08 15.74 16.48
C ASP A 117 4.52 14.67 15.48
N ALA A 118 4.17 13.40 15.71
CA ALA A 118 4.47 12.30 14.80
C ALA A 118 3.83 12.54 13.43
N SER A 119 4.64 12.40 12.37
CA SER A 119 4.15 12.44 11.00
C SER A 119 4.75 11.30 10.18
N PHE A 120 3.98 10.79 9.23
CA PHE A 120 4.29 9.58 8.49
C PHE A 120 4.34 9.86 6.99
N ALA A 121 5.13 9.03 6.29
CA ALA A 121 5.06 8.91 4.86
C ALA A 121 4.33 7.60 4.53
N VAL A 122 3.31 7.68 3.68
CA VAL A 122 2.56 6.51 3.18
C VAL A 122 2.88 6.38 1.70
N ARG A 123 3.48 5.25 1.31
CA ARG A 123 4.05 5.05 -0.02
C ARG A 123 3.58 3.72 -0.59
N SER A 124 3.33 3.72 -1.90
CA SER A 124 3.10 2.51 -2.68
C SER A 124 4.39 1.71 -2.87
N SER A 125 4.25 0.39 -2.84
CA SER A 125 5.30 -0.60 -3.10
C SER A 125 4.64 -1.80 -3.78
N ALA A 126 4.68 -1.83 -5.11
CA ALA A 126 4.07 -2.91 -5.89
C ALA A 126 5.06 -4.06 -6.13
N THR A 127 4.52 -5.26 -6.33
CA THR A 127 5.30 -6.49 -6.55
C THR A 127 5.95 -6.57 -7.92
N ALA A 128 5.45 -5.82 -8.90
CA ALA A 128 5.91 -5.85 -10.29
C ALA A 128 6.96 -4.78 -10.63
N GLU A 129 7.36 -3.92 -9.68
CA GLU A 129 8.26 -2.77 -9.94
C GLU A 129 9.65 -3.17 -10.41
N ASP A 130 10.08 -4.40 -10.12
CA ASP A 130 11.40 -4.93 -10.48
C ASP A 130 11.39 -5.76 -11.78
N LEU A 131 10.28 -5.78 -12.52
CA LEU A 131 10.26 -6.40 -13.85
C LEU A 131 11.03 -5.51 -14.85
N PRO A 132 12.02 -6.04 -15.60
CA PRO A 132 12.89 -5.24 -16.48
C PRO A 132 12.17 -4.35 -17.50
N ASP A 133 10.95 -4.75 -17.89
CA ASP A 133 10.15 -4.11 -18.93
C ASP A 133 8.97 -3.29 -18.36
N ALA A 134 8.81 -3.18 -17.04
CA ALA A 134 7.68 -2.51 -16.42
C ALA A 134 8.09 -1.18 -15.75
N SER A 135 7.70 -0.06 -16.33
CA SER A 135 7.89 1.27 -15.73
C SER A 135 6.59 1.74 -15.09
N PHE A 136 6.54 1.77 -13.75
CA PHE A 136 5.43 2.31 -12.97
C PHE A 136 5.65 3.78 -12.57
N ALA A 137 6.60 4.46 -13.21
CA ALA A 137 6.96 5.84 -12.89
C ALA A 137 5.76 6.79 -13.10
N GLY A 138 5.28 7.39 -12.00
CA GLY A 138 4.18 8.35 -12.03
C GLY A 138 2.76 7.76 -12.04
N GLN A 139 2.61 6.45 -11.78
CA GLN A 139 1.31 5.82 -11.47
C GLN A 139 1.04 5.74 -9.96
N GLN A 140 2.08 5.88 -9.15
CA GLN A 140 2.11 5.47 -7.76
C GLN A 140 2.13 6.65 -6.79
N GLU A 141 1.10 6.74 -5.95
CA GLU A 141 0.91 7.84 -5.00
C GLU A 141 1.87 7.73 -3.81
N THR A 142 2.31 8.89 -3.31
CA THR A 142 3.10 9.04 -2.09
C THR A 142 2.56 10.22 -1.30
N PHE A 143 2.18 9.96 -0.06
CA PHE A 143 1.70 10.96 0.87
C PHE A 143 2.78 11.24 1.92
N LEU A 144 3.10 12.50 2.14
CA LEU A 144 4.10 12.95 3.11
C LEU A 144 3.44 13.78 4.21
N ASN A 145 4.06 13.80 5.39
CA ASN A 145 3.58 14.57 6.55
C ASN A 145 2.12 14.21 6.94
N VAL A 146 1.76 12.92 6.81
CA VAL A 146 0.45 12.42 7.21
C VAL A 146 0.42 12.31 8.74
N ARG A 147 -0.60 12.88 9.39
CA ARG A 147 -0.69 12.98 10.85
C ARG A 147 -2.03 12.46 11.33
N GLY A 148 -2.02 11.70 12.41
CA GLY A 148 -3.22 11.07 12.96
C GLY A 148 -3.58 9.76 12.26
N LEU A 149 -4.16 8.85 13.03
CA LEU A 149 -4.52 7.51 12.58
C LEU A 149 -5.50 7.54 11.39
N ASP A 150 -6.55 8.35 11.48
CA ASP A 150 -7.58 8.46 10.42
C ASP A 150 -6.98 8.87 9.07
N GLN A 151 -6.03 9.82 9.09
CA GLN A 151 -5.35 10.27 7.87
C GLN A 151 -4.38 9.22 7.33
N VAL A 152 -3.74 8.43 8.20
CA VAL A 152 -2.91 7.30 7.78
C VAL A 152 -3.76 6.23 7.10
N ILE A 153 -4.92 5.88 7.68
CA ILE A 153 -5.87 4.94 7.08
C ILE A 153 -6.37 5.46 5.72
N ALA A 154 -6.76 6.73 5.64
CA ALA A 154 -7.19 7.35 4.39
C ALA A 154 -6.08 7.28 3.33
N ALA A 155 -4.85 7.66 3.68
CA ALA A 155 -3.70 7.61 2.78
C ALA A 155 -3.36 6.18 2.32
N ILE A 156 -3.52 5.16 3.18
CA ILE A 156 -3.35 3.75 2.79
C ILE A 156 -4.40 3.36 1.73
N LYS A 157 -5.66 3.77 1.92
CA LYS A 157 -6.72 3.53 0.93
C LYS A 157 -6.47 4.26 -0.38
N GLU A 158 -5.97 5.50 -0.33
CA GLU A 158 -5.57 6.23 -1.54
C GLU A 158 -4.41 5.52 -2.28
N VAL A 159 -3.42 5.01 -1.55
CA VAL A 159 -2.35 4.18 -2.12
C VAL A 159 -2.92 2.91 -2.77
N PHE A 160 -3.86 2.22 -2.14
CA PHE A 160 -4.55 1.06 -2.71
C PHE A 160 -5.36 1.41 -3.96
N ALA A 161 -6.02 2.56 -3.97
CA ALA A 161 -6.78 3.07 -5.10
C ALA A 161 -5.88 3.49 -6.28
N SER A 162 -4.66 3.96 -6.01
CA SER A 162 -3.71 4.41 -7.05
C SER A 162 -3.32 3.31 -8.05
N LEU A 163 -3.51 2.04 -7.70
CA LEU A 163 -3.31 0.90 -8.60
C LEU A 163 -4.26 0.90 -9.81
N TYR A 164 -5.38 1.63 -9.71
CA TYR A 164 -6.38 1.80 -10.77
C TYR A 164 -6.38 3.23 -11.32
N ASN A 165 -5.24 3.90 -11.29
CA ASN A 165 -5.05 5.17 -12.01
C ASN A 165 -5.14 4.96 -13.53
N ASP A 166 -5.48 6.03 -14.26
CA ASP A 166 -5.86 5.94 -15.68
C ASP A 166 -4.67 5.71 -16.64
N ARG A 167 -3.47 5.46 -16.10
CA ARG A 167 -2.21 5.27 -16.84
C ARG A 167 -1.82 3.82 -16.93
#